data_AF-A0A484PA77-F1
#
_entry.id   AF-A0A484PA77-F1
#
_cell.length_a   1.000
_cell.length_b   1.000
_cell.length_c   1.000
_cell.angle_alpha   90.00
_cell.angle_beta   90.00
_cell.angle_gamma   90.00
#
_symmetry.space_group_name_H-M   'P 1'
#
loop_
_entity.id
_entity.type
_entity.pdbx_description
1 polymer ?
#
loop_
_entity_poly.entity_id
_entity_poly.type
_entity_poly.pdbx_seq_one_letter_code
_entity_poly.pdbx_strand_id
1 'polypeptide(L)'
;MQYFEGPEDGVASVYERVLQSTSHTGIVELARGRVSTRQFPYWSMHRLPADQLLVGKLARADWSRFKKSEPEDIAGSMWGIDVLAAAVAPYVQAA
;
A
#
# COMPACT_ATOMS: atom_id res chain seq x y z
N MET A 1 -7.99 3.89 2.77
CA MET A 1 -6.76 3.48 2.05
C MET A 1 -6.63 1.98 2.18
N GLN A 2 -6.27 1.28 1.10
CA GLN A 2 -6.10 -0.17 1.10
C GLN A 2 -4.85 -0.55 0.31
N TYR A 3 -4.11 -1.54 0.82
CA TYR A 3 -2.93 -2.12 0.18
C TYR A 3 -3.11 -3.64 0.13
N PHE A 4 -2.79 -4.26 -1.00
CA PHE A 4 -2.78 -5.71 -1.16
C PHE A 4 -1.76 -6.13 -2.20
N GLU A 5 -1.16 -7.29 -1.97
CA GLU A 5 -0.11 -7.88 -2.80
C GLU A 5 -0.34 -9.38 -2.99
N GLY A 6 0.05 -9.90 -4.15
CA GLY A 6 -0.12 -11.30 -4.48
C GLY A 6 0.09 -11.56 -5.96
N PRO A 7 -0.25 -12.78 -6.41
CA PRO A 7 -0.30 -13.12 -7.84
C PRO A 7 -1.16 -12.11 -8.63
N GLU A 8 -0.77 -11.86 -9.88
CA GLU A 8 -1.36 -10.82 -10.72
C GLU A 8 -2.88 -11.01 -10.93
N ASP A 9 -3.30 -12.27 -11.14
CA ASP A 9 -4.70 -12.69 -11.25
C ASP A 9 -5.47 -12.45 -9.95
N GLY A 10 -4.89 -12.81 -8.80
CA GLY A 10 -5.51 -12.58 -7.49
C GLY A 10 -5.68 -11.09 -7.16
N VAL A 11 -4.64 -10.29 -7.43
CA VAL A 11 -4.67 -8.83 -7.25
C VAL A 11 -5.73 -8.21 -8.17
N ALA A 12 -5.78 -8.61 -9.44
CA ALA A 12 -6.77 -8.10 -10.40
C ALA A 12 -8.20 -8.40 -9.95
N SER A 13 -8.49 -9.66 -9.56
CA SER A 13 -9.81 -10.07 -9.07
C SER A 13 -10.24 -9.28 -7.82
N VAL A 14 -9.34 -9.08 -6.85
CA VAL A 14 -9.64 -8.29 -5.65
C VAL A 14 -9.90 -6.84 -6.00
N TYR A 15 -9.10 -6.25 -6.90
CA TYR A 15 -9.24 -4.86 -7.31
C TYR A 15 -10.58 -4.60 -8.02
N GLU A 16 -11.00 -5.48 -8.94
CA GLU A 16 -12.31 -5.38 -9.60
C GLU A 16 -13.46 -5.44 -8.61
N ARG A 17 -13.41 -6.36 -7.64
CA ARG A 17 -14.41 -6.46 -6.59
C ARG A 17 -14.47 -5.19 -5.73
N VAL A 18 -13.32 -4.57 -5.45
CA VAL A 18 -13.27 -3.29 -4.73
C VAL A 18 -13.97 -2.22 -5.56
N LEU A 19 -13.66 -2.08 -6.85
CA LEU A 19 -14.30 -1.11 -7.75
C LEU A 19 -15.82 -1.29 -7.86
N GLN A 20 -16.33 -2.52 -7.79
CA GLN A 20 -17.75 -2.83 -7.89
C GLN A 20 -18.53 -2.64 -6.58
N SER A 21 -17.84 -2.42 -5.45
CA SER A 21 -18.50 -2.25 -4.17
C SER A 21 -19.27 -0.94 -4.08
N THR A 22 -20.50 -0.98 -3.55
CA THR A 22 -21.33 0.21 -3.31
C THR A 22 -21.00 0.92 -2.00
N SER A 23 -20.10 0.37 -1.18
CA SER A 23 -19.73 0.93 0.13
C SER A 23 -18.82 2.15 0.06
N HIS A 24 -18.31 2.50 -1.11
CA HIS A 24 -17.40 3.61 -1.33
C HIS A 24 -17.47 4.13 -2.76
N THR A 25 -16.98 5.36 -2.98
CA THR A 25 -16.93 6.02 -4.28
C THR A 25 -15.64 6.82 -4.42
N GLY A 26 -15.30 7.24 -5.64
CA GLY A 26 -14.15 8.12 -5.87
C GLY A 26 -12.79 7.48 -5.57
N ILE A 27 -12.63 6.20 -5.92
CA ILE A 27 -11.36 5.49 -5.71
C ILE A 27 -10.26 6.16 -6.53
N VAL A 28 -9.13 6.41 -5.87
CA VAL A 28 -7.89 6.87 -6.50
C VAL A 28 -6.83 5.80 -6.32
N GLU A 29 -6.29 5.28 -7.43
CA GLU A 29 -5.14 4.38 -7.41
C GLU A 29 -3.87 5.19 -7.14
N LEU A 30 -3.23 4.96 -5.99
CA LEU A 30 -1.98 5.63 -5.63
C LEU A 30 -0.77 4.99 -6.34
N ALA A 31 -0.77 3.66 -6.43
CA ALA A 31 0.33 2.90 -7.01
C ALA A 31 -0.12 1.52 -7.49
N ARG A 32 0.49 1.05 -8.59
CA ARG A 32 0.38 -0.32 -9.09
C ARG A 32 1.68 -0.72 -9.76
N GLY A 33 2.15 -1.93 -9.52
CA GLY A 33 3.47 -2.38 -9.97
C GLY A 33 3.77 -3.80 -9.54
N ARG A 34 4.79 -4.38 -10.16
CA ARG A 34 5.35 -5.67 -9.76
C ARG A 34 6.37 -5.43 -8.66
N VAL A 35 6.24 -6.17 -7.57
CA VAL A 35 7.21 -6.19 -6.47
C VAL A 35 8.03 -7.47 -6.56
N SER A 36 9.34 -7.36 -6.34
CA SER A 36 10.26 -8.52 -6.32
C SER A 36 10.05 -9.40 -5.09
N THR A 37 9.67 -8.77 -3.97
CA THR A 37 9.37 -9.44 -2.70
C THR A 37 8.14 -8.83 -2.06
N ARG A 38 7.41 -9.64 -1.28
CA ARG A 38 6.30 -9.18 -0.44
C ARG A 38 6.79 -8.13 0.55
N GLN A 39 6.12 -6.99 0.61
CA GLN A 39 6.40 -5.95 1.60
C GLN A 39 5.78 -6.30 2.96
N PHE A 40 4.68 -7.08 2.96
CA PHE A 40 3.97 -7.50 4.16
C PHE A 40 3.64 -9.01 4.11
N PRO A 41 4.66 -9.89 4.13
CA PRO A 41 4.49 -11.32 3.84
C PRO A 41 3.56 -12.08 4.79
N TYR A 42 3.45 -11.68 6.05
CA TYR A 42 2.60 -12.34 7.06
C TYR A 42 1.26 -11.63 7.29
N TRP A 43 0.88 -10.71 6.40
CA TRP A 43 -0.30 -9.87 6.58
C TRP A 43 -1.53 -10.40 5.85
N SER A 44 -2.39 -11.13 6.56
CA SER A 44 -3.71 -11.51 6.06
C SER A 44 -4.71 -10.37 6.21
N MET A 45 -4.59 -9.32 5.40
CA MET A 45 -5.52 -8.17 5.29
C MET A 45 -6.13 -7.70 6.64
N HIS A 46 -5.40 -6.91 7.42
CA HIS A 46 -5.96 -6.32 8.64
C HIS A 46 -6.50 -4.90 8.40
N ARG A 47 -7.54 -4.58 9.17
CA ARG A 47 -8.04 -3.22 9.30
C ARG A 47 -7.28 -2.53 10.43
N LEU A 48 -6.60 -1.43 10.11
CA LEU A 48 -5.88 -0.63 11.09
C LEU A 48 -6.64 0.67 11.39
N PRO A 49 -6.62 1.15 12.65
CA PRO A 49 -7.07 2.49 12.93
C PRO A 49 -6.13 3.48 12.22
N ALA A 50 -6.70 4.38 11.44
CA ALA A 50 -5.96 5.43 10.75
C ALA A 50 -6.74 6.74 10.91
N ASP A 51 -6.06 7.77 11.41
CA ASP A 51 -6.63 9.12 11.48
C ASP A 51 -6.56 9.82 10.12
N GLN A 52 -7.24 10.97 10.01
CA GLN A 52 -7.26 11.75 8.77
C GLN A 52 -5.87 12.27 8.38
N LEU A 53 -4.99 12.51 9.35
CA LEU A 53 -3.64 13.01 9.12
C LEU A 53 -2.79 11.95 8.42
N LEU A 54 -2.80 10.72 8.91
CA LEU A 54 -2.10 9.59 8.33
C LEU A 54 -2.63 9.28 6.93
N VAL A 55 -3.95 9.23 6.76
CA VAL A 55 -4.58 9.02 5.44
C VAL A 55 -4.17 10.13 4.47
N GLY A 56 -4.19 11.39 4.92
CA GLY A 56 -3.78 12.54 4.12
C GLY A 56 -2.30 12.55 3.76
N LYS A 57 -1.43 12.05 4.65
CA LYS A 57 0.01 11.88 4.41
C LYS A 57 0.26 10.83 3.35
N LEU A 58 -0.37 9.65 3.47
CA LEU A 58 -0.26 8.55 2.50
C LEU A 58 -0.78 8.93 1.12
N ALA A 59 -1.90 9.67 1.06
CA ALA A 59 -2.48 10.12 -0.21
C ALA A 59 -1.60 11.11 -0.98
N ARG A 60 -0.71 11.84 -0.29
CA ARG A 60 0.20 12.83 -0.88
C ARG A 60 1.65 12.34 -0.99
N ALA A 61 1.95 11.16 -0.46
CA ALA A 61 3.30 10.61 -0.52
C ALA A 61 3.67 10.27 -1.97
N ASP A 62 4.97 10.20 -2.24
CA ASP A 62 5.47 9.83 -3.56
C ASP A 62 5.43 8.31 -3.74
N TRP A 63 4.58 7.84 -4.67
CA TRP A 63 4.40 6.42 -5.00
C TRP A 63 5.12 5.99 -6.27
N SER A 64 5.88 6.86 -6.92
CA SER A 64 6.54 6.59 -8.20
C SER A 64 7.49 5.39 -8.16
N ARG A 65 8.17 5.17 -7.03
CA ARG A 65 9.12 4.07 -6.83
C ARG A 65 8.48 2.70 -6.57
N PHE A 66 7.15 2.63 -6.50
CA PHE A 66 6.44 1.36 -6.40
C PHE A 66 6.70 0.42 -7.58
N LYS A 67 7.14 0.96 -8.73
CA LYS A 67 7.29 0.20 -9.98
C LYS A 67 8.67 -0.42 -10.20
N LYS A 68 9.73 -0.01 -9.48
CA LYS A 68 11.10 -0.53 -9.67
C LYS A 68 11.98 -0.32 -8.42
N SER A 69 12.54 -1.42 -7.90
CA SER A 69 13.70 -1.41 -7.01
C SER A 69 14.97 -1.15 -7.84
N GLU A 70 15.18 0.06 -8.35
CA GLU A 70 16.52 0.46 -8.82
C GLU A 70 17.32 1.09 -7.66
N PRO A 71 18.65 0.97 -7.65
CA PRO A 71 19.50 1.14 -6.46
C PRO A 71 19.97 2.59 -6.22
N GLU A 72 19.36 3.59 -6.85
CA GLU A 72 19.75 4.99 -6.62
C GLU A 72 18.93 5.58 -5.46
N ASP A 73 19.42 5.34 -4.26
CA ASP A 73 18.91 5.98 -3.04
C ASP A 73 19.34 7.45 -3.01
N ILE A 74 18.41 8.35 -3.29
CA ILE A 74 18.55 9.73 -2.81
C ILE A 74 18.30 9.68 -1.31
N ALA A 75 19.37 9.74 -0.52
CA ALA A 75 19.30 9.71 0.93
C ALA A 75 18.39 10.84 1.45
N GLY A 76 17.29 10.47 2.12
CA GLY A 76 16.37 11.40 2.80
C GLY A 76 14.94 11.45 2.26
N SER A 77 14.63 10.80 1.14
CA SER A 77 13.25 10.73 0.63
C SER A 77 12.46 9.59 1.32
N MET A 78 11.37 9.91 2.02
CA MET A 78 10.38 8.90 2.46
C MET A 78 9.38 8.65 1.32
N TRP A 79 9.41 7.45 0.75
CA TRP A 79 8.46 7.04 -0.28
C TRP A 79 7.12 6.63 0.34
N GLY A 80 6.04 6.62 -0.45
CA GLY A 80 4.72 6.20 0.01
C GLY A 80 4.72 4.82 0.65
N ILE A 81 5.56 3.90 0.15
CA ILE A 81 5.72 2.57 0.73
C ILE A 81 6.40 2.59 2.11
N ASP A 82 7.35 3.48 2.35
CA ASP A 82 8.01 3.61 3.66
C ASP A 82 7.07 4.22 4.70
N VAL A 83 6.27 5.20 4.28
CA VAL A 83 5.22 5.79 5.14
C VAL A 83 4.19 4.71 5.51
N LEU A 84 3.81 3.85 4.56
CA LEU A 84 2.92 2.73 4.81
C LEU A 84 3.55 1.71 5.77
N ALA A 85 4.80 1.31 5.53
CA ALA A 85 5.52 0.37 6.37
C ALA A 85 5.64 0.88 7.81
N ALA A 86 5.99 2.15 8.01
CA ALA A 86 6.05 2.78 9.33
C ALA A 86 4.69 2.80 10.05
N ALA A 87 3.59 3.04 9.30
CA ALA A 87 2.25 3.05 9.86
C ALA A 87 1.76 1.64 10.28
N VAL A 88 2.22 0.62 9.57
CA VAL A 88 1.83 -0.78 9.77
C VAL A 88 2.73 -1.47 10.81
N ALA A 89 3.98 -1.04 10.99
CA ALA A 89 4.97 -1.66 11.87
C ALA A 89 4.48 -1.97 13.31
N PRO A 90 3.76 -1.08 14.01
CA PRO A 90 3.25 -1.37 15.36
C PRO A 90 2.29 -2.57 15.43
N TYR A 91 1.71 -2.96 14.30
CA TYR A 91 0.68 -3.99 14.21
C TYR A 91 1.18 -5.32 13.63
N VAL A 92 2.39 -5.35 13.04
CA VAL A 92 2.96 -6.56 12.42
C VAL A 92 3.72 -7.42 13.42
N GLN A 93 4.28 -6.84 14.48
CA GLN A 93 5.00 -7.56 15.54
C GLN A 93 4.11 -8.16 16.63
N ALA A 94 2.78 -7.94 16.56
CA ALA A 94 1.84 -8.34 17.60
C ALA A 94 1.07 -9.66 17.28
N ALA A 95 1.50 -10.41 16.26
CA ALA A 95 0.83 -11.64 15.79
C ALA A 95 1.72 -12.88 15.94
#